data_AF-A0A099CWB4-F1
#
_entry.id   AF-A0A099CWB4-F1
#
_cell.length_a   1.000
_cell.length_b   1.000
_cell.length_c   1.000
_cell.angle_alpha   90.00
_cell.angle_beta   90.00
_cell.angle_gamma   90.00
#
_symmetry.space_group_name_H-M   'P 1'
#
loop_
_entity.id
_entity.type
_entity.pdbx_description
1 polymer ?
#
loop_
_entity_poly.entity_id
_entity_poly.type
_entity_poly.pdbx_seq_one_letter_code
_entity_poly.pdbx_strand_id
1 'polypeptide(L)'
;MFANTNLGVLSLAFPDVCNVPVSGVPVPTPFPNISISLMDIPVQFEVIIGGGLGENLITISSMTQGDEAGVEGGLESVMFMGPARTLLGSFTVYVGGVPCTHLFDLTGQNGMLPNAEGTSLTPAQITVLVFS
;
A
#
# COMPACT_ATOMS: atom_id res chain seq x y z
N MET A 1 4.63 -7.15 14.85
CA MET A 1 3.63 -7.67 13.89
C MET A 1 4.30 -8.56 12.84
N PHE A 2 3.55 -9.34 12.04
CA PHE A 2 4.15 -10.20 11.01
C PHE A 2 4.83 -9.38 9.91
N ALA A 3 6.06 -9.72 9.52
CA ALA A 3 6.77 -9.02 8.44
C ALA A 3 6.00 -9.12 7.11
N ASN A 4 5.94 -8.01 6.38
CA ASN A 4 5.34 -7.93 5.04
C ASN A 4 6.32 -8.44 3.99
N THR A 5 5.77 -9.07 2.96
CA THR A 5 6.50 -9.67 1.85
C THR A 5 5.64 -9.62 0.59
N ASN A 6 6.26 -9.82 -0.57
CA ASN A 6 5.57 -9.76 -1.87
C ASN A 6 4.61 -10.95 -2.14
N LEU A 7 4.13 -11.64 -1.10
CA LEU A 7 3.19 -12.77 -1.19
C LEU A 7 1.72 -12.34 -1.06
N GLY A 8 1.39 -11.09 -1.39
CA GLY A 8 0.01 -10.61 -1.43
C GLY A 8 -0.52 -10.14 -0.08
N VAL A 9 0.23 -9.28 0.61
CA VAL A 9 -0.31 -8.40 1.65
C VAL A 9 -1.42 -7.56 1.02
N LEU A 10 -2.60 -7.57 1.62
CA LEU A 10 -3.69 -6.67 1.27
C LEU A 10 -3.62 -5.47 2.20
N SER A 11 -3.48 -4.29 1.61
CA SER A 11 -3.59 -3.02 2.31
C SER A 11 -4.89 -2.33 1.92
N LEU A 12 -5.66 -1.86 2.89
CA LEU A 12 -6.92 -1.18 2.66
C LEU A 12 -6.84 0.25 3.20
N ALA A 13 -7.20 1.21 2.35
CA ALA A 13 -7.37 2.62 2.70
C ALA A 13 -8.82 3.03 2.45
N PHE A 14 -9.38 3.81 3.38
CA PHE A 14 -10.71 4.38 3.25
C PHE A 14 -10.85 5.60 4.19
N PRO A 15 -11.50 6.69 3.75
CA PRO A 15 -12.05 6.90 2.40
C PRO A 15 -10.99 7.37 1.40
N ASP A 16 -11.01 6.79 0.21
CA ASP A 16 -10.33 7.33 -0.98
C ASP A 16 -11.32 8.20 -1.76
N VAL A 17 -11.16 9.51 -1.69
CA VAL A 17 -12.09 10.45 -2.34
C VAL A 17 -11.61 10.75 -3.75
N CYS A 18 -12.29 10.17 -4.75
CA CYS A 18 -12.02 10.37 -6.16
C CYS A 18 -13.16 11.10 -6.86
N ASN A 19 -12.84 11.78 -7.96
CA ASN A 19 -13.82 12.50 -8.76
C ASN A 19 -14.52 11.56 -9.76
N VAL A 20 -15.85 11.55 -9.70
CA VAL A 20 -16.71 10.81 -10.62
C VAL A 20 -17.41 11.80 -11.56
N PRO A 21 -17.36 11.62 -12.89
CA PRO A 21 -18.05 12.51 -13.82
C PRO A 21 -19.56 12.23 -13.79
N VAL A 22 -20.31 13.02 -13.03
CA VAL A 22 -21.77 12.97 -12.98
C VAL A 22 -22.31 14.08 -13.86
N SER A 23 -22.87 13.71 -15.01
CA SER A 23 -23.40 14.67 -16.01
C SER A 23 -22.36 15.71 -16.45
N GLY A 24 -21.08 15.34 -16.52
CA GLY A 24 -19.98 16.23 -16.93
C GLY A 24 -19.46 17.15 -15.82
N VAL A 25 -19.90 16.95 -14.58
CA VAL A 25 -19.38 17.65 -13.39
C VAL A 25 -18.61 16.66 -12.53
N PRO A 26 -17.36 16.97 -12.14
CA PRO A 26 -16.61 16.20 -11.15
C PRO A 26 -17.33 16.19 -9.81
N VAL A 27 -17.69 15.02 -9.30
CA VAL A 27 -18.30 14.83 -7.98
C VAL A 27 -17.36 14.03 -7.08
N PRO A 28 -16.83 14.62 -6.00
CA PRO A 28 -16.02 13.91 -5.02
C PRO A 28 -16.84 12.79 -4.36
N THR A 29 -16.38 11.55 -4.51
CA THR A 29 -17.09 10.36 -4.02
C THR A 29 -16.11 9.47 -3.27
N PRO A 30 -16.45 8.98 -2.06
CA PRO A 30 -15.57 8.11 -1.28
C PRO A 30 -15.63 6.66 -1.79
N PHE A 31 -14.46 6.05 -1.92
CA PHE A 31 -14.25 4.66 -2.33
C PHE A 31 -13.32 3.93 -1.36
N PRO A 32 -13.39 2.59 -1.28
CA PRO A 32 -12.30 1.80 -0.75
C PRO A 32 -11.13 1.84 -1.74
N ASN A 33 -9.91 1.81 -1.22
CA ASN A 33 -8.73 1.59 -2.03
C ASN A 33 -7.89 0.44 -1.48
N ILE A 34 -7.49 -0.46 -2.37
CA ILE A 34 -6.84 -1.72 -2.11
C ILE A 34 -5.50 -1.76 -2.85
N SER A 35 -4.44 -1.98 -2.10
CA SER A 35 -3.14 -2.39 -2.64
C SER A 35 -2.86 -3.86 -2.33
N ILE A 36 -2.26 -4.58 -3.28
CA ILE A 36 -1.85 -5.97 -3.13
C ILE A 36 -0.36 -6.10 -3.42
N SER A 37 0.42 -6.65 -2.48
CA SER A 37 1.88 -6.66 -2.58
C SER A 37 2.50 -7.60 -3.63
N LEU A 38 1.67 -8.28 -4.42
CA LEU A 38 2.14 -9.15 -5.52
C LEU A 38 2.88 -8.37 -6.62
N MET A 39 2.59 -7.07 -6.74
CA MET A 39 3.13 -6.18 -7.76
C MET A 39 4.16 -5.19 -7.18
N ASP A 40 4.66 -5.48 -5.98
CA ASP A 40 5.55 -4.59 -5.26
C ASP A 40 6.96 -4.60 -5.84
N ILE A 41 7.49 -3.42 -6.13
CA ILE A 41 8.85 -3.23 -6.62
C ILE A 41 9.37 -1.82 -6.25
N PRO A 42 10.64 -1.66 -5.84
CA PRO A 42 11.61 -2.71 -5.55
C PRO A 42 11.33 -3.40 -4.20
N VAL A 43 11.44 -4.73 -4.20
CA VAL A 43 11.46 -5.57 -2.99
C VAL A 43 12.91 -5.98 -2.68
N GLN A 44 13.17 -6.49 -1.48
CA GLN A 44 14.52 -6.95 -1.13
C GLN A 44 14.79 -8.34 -1.69
N PHE A 45 15.43 -8.39 -2.86
CA PHE A 45 15.74 -9.62 -3.59
C PHE A 45 16.67 -10.59 -2.85
N GLU A 46 17.46 -10.11 -1.88
CA GLU A 46 18.41 -10.91 -1.10
C GLU A 46 17.83 -11.46 0.21
N VAL A 47 16.64 -10.99 0.62
CA VAL A 47 16.04 -11.33 1.92
C VAL A 47 14.74 -12.10 1.69
N ILE A 48 14.73 -13.37 2.08
CA ILE A 48 13.55 -14.24 1.98
C ILE A 48 12.91 -14.40 3.37
N ILE A 49 11.63 -14.08 3.50
CA ILE A 49 10.84 -14.15 4.72
C ILE A 49 9.58 -14.96 4.42
N GLY A 50 9.36 -16.08 5.13
CA GLY A 50 8.14 -16.90 4.94
C GLY A 50 7.91 -17.40 3.51
N GLY A 51 8.96 -17.48 2.68
CA GLY A 51 8.88 -17.88 1.26
C GLY A 51 8.72 -16.72 0.27
N GLY A 52 8.58 -15.48 0.74
CA GLY A 52 8.49 -14.26 -0.08
C GLY A 52 9.71 -13.37 0.05
N LEU A 53 9.86 -12.40 -0.84
CA LEU A 53 10.88 -11.36 -0.74
C LEU A 53 10.45 -10.32 0.30
N GLY A 54 11.39 -9.95 1.17
CA GLY A 54 11.14 -9.00 2.26
C GLY A 54 10.86 -7.59 1.74
N GLU A 55 9.94 -6.90 2.40
CA GLU A 55 9.58 -5.52 2.09
C GLU A 55 10.14 -4.54 3.11
N ASN A 56 10.32 -3.29 2.66
CA ASN A 56 10.77 -2.18 3.48
C ASN A 56 10.14 -0.87 2.98
N LEU A 57 10.46 0.27 3.61
CA LEU A 57 9.87 1.56 3.26
C LEU A 57 10.21 2.10 1.85
N ILE A 58 11.10 1.47 1.09
CA ILE A 58 11.37 1.83 -0.31
C ILE A 58 10.48 1.03 -1.27
N THR A 59 9.84 -0.04 -0.79
CA THR A 59 8.92 -0.84 -1.59
C THR A 59 7.68 -0.06 -1.98
N ILE A 60 7.31 -0.14 -3.25
CA ILE A 60 6.17 0.54 -3.85
C ILE A 60 5.30 -0.49 -4.57
N SER A 61 4.00 -0.48 -4.30
CA SER A 61 3.02 -1.19 -5.10
C SER A 61 2.74 -0.41 -6.37
N SER A 62 2.83 -1.06 -7.52
CA SER A 62 2.73 -0.38 -8.83
C SER A 62 1.38 0.29 -9.09
N MET A 63 0.31 -0.24 -8.51
CA MET A 63 -1.05 0.23 -8.71
C MET A 63 -1.95 -0.13 -7.53
N THR A 64 -3.00 0.65 -7.33
CA THR A 64 -4.07 0.38 -6.37
C THR A 64 -5.41 0.21 -7.08
N GLN A 65 -6.40 -0.35 -6.39
CA GLN A 65 -7.69 -0.76 -6.97
C GLN A 65 -8.86 -0.54 -6.01
N GLY A 66 -10.10 -0.53 -6.52
CA GLY A 66 -11.34 -0.37 -5.73
C GLY A 66 -11.99 1.01 -5.85
N ASP A 67 -11.28 1.97 -6.45
CA ASP A 67 -11.70 3.34 -6.71
C ASP A 67 -11.85 3.64 -8.21
N GLU A 68 -11.92 2.63 -9.09
CA GLU A 68 -11.90 2.81 -10.56
C GLU A 68 -13.12 3.57 -11.11
N ALA A 69 -14.21 3.67 -10.34
CA ALA A 69 -15.35 4.51 -10.69
C ALA A 69 -15.01 6.01 -10.64
N GLY A 70 -14.00 6.39 -9.85
CA GLY A 70 -13.42 7.73 -9.75
C GLY A 70 -12.44 8.04 -10.89
N VAL A 71 -12.90 7.93 -12.14
CA VAL A 71 -12.06 8.02 -13.35
C VAL A 71 -11.32 9.35 -13.54
N GLU A 72 -11.79 10.42 -12.90
CA GLU A 72 -11.12 11.74 -12.94
C GLU A 72 -10.00 11.88 -11.89
N GLY A 73 -9.72 10.79 -11.16
CA GLY A 73 -8.62 10.67 -10.22
C GLY A 73 -8.94 11.15 -8.80
N GLY A 74 -7.97 10.94 -7.91
CA GLY A 74 -8.02 11.35 -6.51
C GLY A 74 -8.11 12.85 -6.32
N LEU A 75 -8.86 13.28 -5.32
CA LEU A 75 -9.04 14.70 -4.98
C LEU A 75 -7.73 15.40 -4.60
N GLU A 76 -6.83 14.69 -3.91
CA GLU A 76 -5.52 15.18 -3.47
C GLU A 76 -4.40 14.74 -4.42
N SER A 77 -4.36 13.45 -4.79
CA SER A 77 -3.27 12.92 -5.60
C SER A 77 -3.38 13.27 -7.10
N VAL A 78 -4.59 13.54 -7.59
CA VAL A 78 -4.93 13.70 -9.02
C VAL A 78 -4.47 12.50 -9.85
N MET A 79 -4.31 11.33 -9.21
CA MET A 79 -3.93 10.08 -9.85
C MET A 79 -5.13 9.15 -9.96
N PHE A 80 -5.09 8.29 -10.97
CA PHE A 80 -6.04 7.20 -11.18
C PHE A 80 -5.25 5.90 -11.18
N MET A 81 -5.67 4.94 -10.35
CA MET A 81 -4.94 3.68 -10.13
C MET A 81 -3.45 3.92 -9.80
N GLY A 82 -3.18 4.92 -8.95
CA GLY A 82 -1.83 5.34 -8.58
C GLY A 82 -1.07 4.28 -7.76
N PRO A 83 0.20 4.52 -7.46
CA PRO A 83 0.99 3.62 -6.62
C PRO A 83 0.55 3.65 -5.15
N ALA A 84 0.92 2.63 -4.39
CA ALA A 84 0.85 2.62 -2.93
C ALA A 84 2.22 2.39 -2.29
N ARG A 85 2.38 2.82 -1.04
CA ARG A 85 3.59 2.55 -0.25
C ARG A 85 3.27 2.49 1.23
N THR A 86 4.15 1.84 1.97
CA THR A 86 4.13 1.93 3.43
C THR A 86 4.75 3.25 3.89
N LEU A 87 4.09 3.98 4.78
CA LEU A 87 4.53 5.28 5.27
C LEU A 87 5.32 5.17 6.58
N LEU A 88 4.97 4.20 7.42
CA LEU A 88 5.62 3.95 8.70
C LEU A 88 5.92 2.47 8.82
N GLY A 89 7.14 2.15 9.23
CA GLY A 89 7.60 0.77 9.40
C GLY A 89 8.28 0.58 10.74
N SER A 90 9.07 -0.48 10.83
CA SER A 90 9.77 -0.88 12.04
C SER A 90 10.89 0.09 12.46
N PHE A 91 10.92 0.50 13.73
CA PHE A 91 12.02 1.34 14.26
C PHE A 91 13.29 0.56 14.62
N THR A 92 13.17 -0.75 14.82
CA THR A 92 14.25 -1.60 15.36
C THR A 92 14.74 -2.65 14.35
N VAL A 93 13.90 -3.06 13.39
CA VAL A 93 14.23 -4.11 12.42
C VAL A 93 14.34 -3.51 11.02
N TYR A 94 15.42 -3.86 10.33
CA TYR A 94 15.74 -3.35 9.00
C TYR A 94 15.87 -4.52 8.02
N VAL A 95 15.32 -4.35 6.83
CA VAL A 95 15.42 -5.29 5.71
C VAL A 95 16.11 -4.56 4.56
N GLY A 96 17.31 -4.99 4.16
CA GLY A 96 18.12 -4.26 3.18
C GLY A 96 18.65 -2.91 3.68
N GLY A 97 18.84 -2.74 5.00
CA GLY A 97 19.30 -1.49 5.60
C GLY A 97 18.23 -0.40 5.73
N VAL A 98 16.98 -0.72 5.40
CA VAL A 98 15.82 0.19 5.45
C VAL A 98 14.79 -0.38 6.41
N PRO A 99 14.03 0.44 7.16
CA PRO A 99 12.98 -0.03 8.07
C PRO A 99 12.07 -1.07 7.44
N CYS A 100 11.97 -2.23 8.09
CA CYS A 100 11.14 -3.35 7.69
C CYS A 100 9.65 -2.97 7.76
N THR A 101 8.85 -3.41 6.79
CA THR A 101 7.39 -3.26 6.86
C THR A 101 6.76 -4.51 7.46
N HIS A 102 5.65 -4.32 8.15
CA HIS A 102 4.94 -5.37 8.88
C HIS A 102 3.45 -5.08 8.98
N LEU A 103 2.68 -6.12 9.29
CA LEU A 103 1.23 -6.08 9.40
C LEU A 103 0.77 -4.93 10.32
N PHE A 104 -0.28 -4.22 9.93
CA PHE A 104 -0.81 -3.01 10.57
C PHE A 104 0.02 -1.73 10.41
N ASP A 105 1.07 -1.74 9.60
CA ASP A 105 1.74 -0.50 9.22
C ASP A 105 0.81 0.46 8.47
N LEU A 106 1.04 1.75 8.67
CA LEU A 106 0.35 2.83 7.97
C LEU A 106 0.76 2.81 6.49
N THR A 107 -0.22 2.81 5.59
CA THR A 107 0.00 2.81 4.14
C THR A 107 -0.68 4.01 3.50
N GLY A 108 -0.05 4.55 2.46
CA GLY A 108 -0.62 5.58 1.61
C GLY A 108 -0.93 4.98 0.24
N GLN A 109 -2.11 5.29 -0.28
CA GLN A 109 -2.62 4.72 -1.53
C GLN A 109 -2.97 5.81 -2.54
N ASN A 110 -3.00 5.40 -3.81
CA ASN A 110 -3.34 6.24 -4.97
C ASN A 110 -2.41 7.44 -5.20
N GLY A 111 -1.11 7.32 -4.88
CA GLY A 111 -0.16 8.42 -5.13
C GLY A 111 1.00 8.48 -4.14
N MET A 112 2.04 9.22 -4.53
CA MET A 112 3.17 9.53 -3.64
C MET A 112 2.81 10.58 -2.59
N LEU A 113 1.97 11.53 -2.98
CA LEU A 113 1.07 12.27 -2.09
C LEU A 113 -0.21 11.41 -2.03
N PRO A 114 -0.40 10.65 -0.94
CA PRO A 114 -1.45 9.65 -0.88
C PRO A 114 -2.82 10.32 -0.91
N ASN A 115 -3.75 9.77 -1.70
CA ASN A 115 -5.14 10.24 -1.70
C ASN A 115 -5.93 9.65 -0.54
N ALA A 116 -5.49 8.49 -0.06
CA ALA A 116 -6.10 7.77 1.02
C ALA A 116 -5.02 7.14 1.89
N GLU A 117 -5.21 7.25 3.20
CA GLU A 117 -4.38 6.57 4.18
C GLU A 117 -5.10 5.32 4.69
N GLY A 118 -4.33 4.28 4.92
CA GLY A 118 -4.82 2.96 5.23
C GLY A 118 -3.84 2.14 6.03
N THR A 119 -4.04 0.83 6.03
CA THR A 119 -3.14 -0.07 6.73
C THR A 119 -3.05 -1.42 6.05
N SER A 120 -1.94 -2.13 6.24
CA SER A 120 -1.83 -3.54 5.87
C SER A 120 -2.71 -4.39 6.79
N LEU A 121 -3.62 -5.17 6.21
CA LEU A 121 -4.66 -5.91 6.95
C LEU A 121 -4.46 -7.42 6.96
N THR A 122 -3.88 -7.98 5.90
CA THR A 122 -3.66 -9.43 5.82
C THR A 122 -2.18 -9.76 6.02
N PRO A 123 -1.86 -10.80 6.81
CA PRO A 123 -0.49 -11.28 6.87
C PRO A 123 -0.12 -11.95 5.55
N ALA A 124 0.98 -11.57 4.93
CA ALA A 124 1.56 -12.33 3.81
C ALA A 124 2.22 -13.64 4.26
N GLN A 125 2.65 -13.71 5.52
CA GLN A 125 3.25 -14.88 6.13
C GLN A 125 3.04 -14.85 7.65
N ILE A 126 3.10 -16.03 8.29
CA ILE A 126 2.84 -16.19 9.74
C ILE A 126 4.05 -16.77 10.51
N THR A 127 5.22 -16.81 9.87
CA THR A 127 6.45 -17.43 10.39
C THR A 127 7.39 -16.47 11.10
N VAL A 128 7.45 -15.21 10.65
CA VAL A 128 8.38 -14.19 11.15
C VAL A 128 7.59 -13.03 11.72
N LEU A 129 7.79 -12.78 13.01
CA LEU A 129 7.19 -11.68 13.74
C LEU A 129 8.27 -10.65 14.09
N VAL A 130 8.02 -9.40 13.69
CA VAL A 130 8.87 -8.23 13.95
C VAL A 130 8.41 -7.59 15.27
N PHE A 131 9.35 -7.41 16.19
CA PHE A 131 9.13 -6.66 17.43
C PHE A 131 9.81 -5.30 17.29
N SER A 132 9.02 -4.26 17.08
CA SER A 132 9.45 -2.87 16.98
C SER A 132 8.51 -1.92 17.66
#